data_AF-A0A838VVZ9-F1
#
_entry.id   AF-A0A838VVZ9-F1
#
_cell.length_a   1.000
_cell.length_b   1.000
_cell.length_c   1.000
_cell.angle_alpha   90.00
_cell.angle_beta   90.00
_cell.angle_gamma   90.00
#
_symmetry.space_group_name_H-M   'P 1'
#
loop_
_entity.id
_entity.type
_entity.pdbx_description
1 polymer ?
#
loop_
_entity_poly.entity_id
_entity_poly.type
_entity_poly.pdbx_seq_one_letter_code
_entity_poly.pdbx_strand_id
1 'polypeptide(L)' 'MGKKKDIQEVEAVAQEFKLTEEERRDFGDFLEGEKAAGNGGTKNKRGDFTYQELRQKACEFLGW' A
#
# COMPACT_ATOMS: atom_id res chain seq x y z
N MET A 1 2.97 6.80 17.40
CA MET A 1 3.58 5.47 17.15
C MET A 1 2.76 4.73 16.08
N GLY A 2 2.97 4.98 14.79
CA GLY A 2 2.22 4.33 13.69
C GLY A 2 3.10 4.04 12.47
N LYS A 3 3.84 5.05 12.03
CA LYS A 3 4.70 5.03 10.82
C LYS A 3 5.64 3.83 10.64
N LYS A 4 6.02 3.10 11.69
CA LYS A 4 6.96 1.97 11.57
C LYS A 4 6.29 0.69 11.08
N LYS A 5 4.99 0.48 11.36
CA LYS A 5 4.29 -0.74 10.91
C LYS A 5 3.82 -0.61 9.46
N ASP A 6 3.31 0.55 9.07
CA ASP A 6 2.87 0.82 7.69
C ASP A 6 4.01 0.57 6.67
N ILE A 7 5.23 1.03 6.99
CA ILE A 7 6.41 0.82 6.13
C ILE A 7 6.77 -0.66 6.03
N GLN A 8 6.64 -1.43 7.11
CA GLN A 8 6.94 -2.87 7.11
C GLN A 8 5.91 -3.66 6.28
N GLU A 9 4.63 -3.29 6.36
CA GLU A 9 3.58 -3.95 5.58
C GLU A 9 3.71 -3.63 4.08
N VAL A 10 4.02 -2.39 3.73
CA VAL A 10 4.31 -2.00 2.33
C VAL A 10 5.57 -2.70 1.81
N GLU A 11 6.62 -2.81 2.62
CA GLU A 11 7.85 -3.51 2.23
C GLU A 11 7.62 -5.02 2.07
N ALA A 12 6.82 -5.64 2.96
CA ALA A 12 6.45 -7.05 2.85
C ALA A 12 5.65 -7.33 1.56
N VAL A 13 4.70 -6.45 1.21
CA VAL A 13 3.95 -6.53 -0.05
C VAL A 13 4.89 -6.32 -1.24
N ALA A 14 5.77 -5.33 -1.19
CA ALA A 14 6.75 -5.09 -2.25
C ALA A 14 7.65 -6.32 -2.47
N GLN A 15 8.07 -7.00 -1.40
CA GLN A 15 8.82 -8.26 -1.50
C GLN A 15 7.96 -9.42 -2.02
N GLU A 16 6.71 -9.55 -1.57
CA GLU A 16 5.79 -10.62 -2.00
C GLU A 16 5.54 -10.58 -3.50
N PHE A 17 5.33 -9.38 -4.04
CA PHE A 17 5.10 -9.16 -5.47
C PHE A 17 6.38 -8.90 -6.27
N LYS A 18 7.55 -8.93 -5.62
CA LYS A 18 8.86 -8.66 -6.21
C LYS A 18 8.93 -7.30 -6.95
N LEU A 19 8.30 -6.28 -6.38
CA LEU A 19 8.40 -4.91 -6.88
C LEU A 19 9.86 -4.46 -6.84
N THR A 20 10.31 -3.87 -7.94
CA THR A 20 11.59 -3.15 -8.01
C THR A 20 11.56 -1.87 -7.16
N GLU A 21 12.70 -1.24 -6.93
CA GLU A 21 12.74 0.02 -6.16
C GLU A 21 11.90 1.14 -6.82
N GLU A 22 11.85 1.15 -8.16
CA GLU A 22 11.02 2.08 -8.93
C GLU A 22 9.54 1.78 -8.74
N GLU A 23 9.12 0.53 -8.94
CA GLU A 23 7.74 0.11 -8.71
C GLU A 23 7.31 0.28 -7.25
N ARG A 24 8.22 0.12 -6.28
CA ARG A 24 7.93 0.38 -4.87
C ARG A 24 7.63 1.85 -4.63
N ARG A 25 8.34 2.75 -5.31
CA ARG A 25 8.12 4.19 -5.22
C ARG A 25 6.78 4.56 -5.86
N ASP A 26 6.53 4.06 -7.07
CA ASP A 26 5.28 4.29 -7.79
C ASP A 26 4.08 3.68 -7.05
N PHE A 27 4.27 2.53 -6.41
CA PHE A 27 3.26 1.92 -5.55
C PHE A 27 2.97 2.76 -4.31
N GLY A 28 3.99 3.39 -3.72
CA GLY A 28 3.81 4.38 -2.65
C GLY A 28 2.96 5.57 -3.10
N ASP A 29 3.27 6.15 -4.26
CA ASP A 29 2.54 7.27 -4.84
C ASP A 29 1.08 6.87 -5.20
N PHE A 30 0.88 5.65 -5.71
CA PHE A 30 -0.44 5.07 -5.97
C PHE A 30 -1.27 4.97 -4.69
N LEU A 31 -0.70 4.47 -3.59
CA LEU A 31 -1.40 4.37 -2.31
C LEU A 31 -1.76 5.74 -1.73
N GLU A 32 -0.90 6.75 -1.89
CA GLU A 32 -1.23 8.12 -1.49
C GLU A 32 -2.38 8.70 -2.33
N GLY A 33 -2.36 8.46 -3.64
CA GLY A 33 -3.45 8.83 -4.56
C GLY A 33 -4.79 8.19 -4.16
N GLU A 34 -4.77 6.90 -3.83
CA GLU A 34 -5.96 6.16 -3.39
C GLU A 34 -6.49 6.69 -2.04
N LYS A 35 -5.61 7.03 -1.10
CA LYS A 35 -6.02 7.70 0.15
C LYS A 35 -6.66 9.07 -0.12
N ALA A 36 -6.09 9.85 -1.03
CA ALA A 36 -6.63 11.16 -1.40
C ALA A 36 -7.99 11.06 -2.12
N ALA A 37 -8.19 10.00 -2.91
CA ALA A 37 -9.45 9.69 -3.58
C ALA A 37 -10.55 9.15 -2.64
N GLY A 38 -10.22 8.89 -1.37
CA GLY A 38 -11.14 8.31 -0.39
C GLY A 38 -11.20 6.78 -0.41
N ASN A 39 -10.37 6.12 -1.22
CA ASN A 39 -10.18 4.67 -1.25
C ASN A 39 -9.13 4.20 -0.22
N GLY A 40 -8.92 5.00 0.84
CA GLY A 40 -8.01 4.65 1.93
C GLY A 40 -8.50 3.47 2.78
N GLY A 41 -7.64 2.99 3.67
CA GLY A 41 -7.98 1.85 4.54
C GLY A 41 -9.27 2.07 5.31
N THR A 42 -10.22 1.14 5.13
CA THR A 42 -11.60 1.29 5.65
C THR A 42 -11.71 1.03 7.15
N LYS A 43 -10.66 0.45 7.75
CA LYS A 43 -10.72 -0.13 9.10
C LYS A 43 -10.33 0.80 10.23
N ASN A 44 -9.79 1.99 9.97
CA ASN A 44 -9.44 2.92 11.05
C ASN A 44 -9.76 4.38 10.73
N LYS A 45 -9.91 5.21 11.77
CA LYS A 45 -10.12 6.66 11.66
C LYS A 45 -8.92 7.41 11.02
N ARG A 46 -7.83 6.71 10.72
CA ARG A 46 -6.60 7.27 10.12
C ARG A 46 -6.54 7.06 8.61
N GLY A 47 -7.33 6.14 8.06
CA GLY A 47 -7.25 5.73 6.65
C GLY A 47 -6.01 4.88 6.33
N ASP A 48 -5.38 4.22 7.31
CA ASP A 48 -4.23 3.35 7.05
C ASP A 48 -4.71 2.02 6.48
N PHE A 49 -4.10 1.60 5.38
CA PHE A 49 -4.37 0.33 4.74
C PHE A 49 -3.90 -0.82 5.62
N THR A 50 -4.73 -1.84 5.76
CA THR A 50 -4.29 -3.11 6.32
C THR A 50 -3.47 -3.89 5.29
N TYR A 51 -2.62 -4.82 5.75
CA TYR A 51 -1.89 -5.74 4.87
C TYR A 51 -2.73 -6.34 3.73
N GLN A 52 -3.97 -6.75 4.01
CA GLN A 52 -4.86 -7.32 2.99
C GLN A 52 -5.27 -6.29 1.93
N GLU A 53 -5.57 -5.06 2.34
CA GLU A 53 -5.89 -3.97 1.42
C GLU A 53 -4.65 -3.56 0.60
N LEU A 54 -3.47 -3.50 1.24
CA LEU A 54 -2.21 -3.26 0.52
C LEU A 54 -1.94 -4.34 -0.53
N ARG A 55 -2.18 -5.62 -0.20
CA ARG A 55 -2.03 -6.74 -1.13
C ARG A 55 -3.00 -6.63 -2.30
N GLN A 56 -4.26 -6.28 -2.03
CA GLN A 56 -5.25 -6.05 -3.09
C GLN A 56 -4.86 -4.88 -3.98
N LYS A 57 -4.40 -3.78 -3.40
CA LYS A 57 -3.90 -2.60 -4.12
C LYS A 57 -2.65 -2.92 -4.95
N ALA A 58 -1.77 -3.80 -4.46
CA ALA A 58 -0.63 -4.27 -5.23
C ALA A 58 -1.06 -5.13 -6.43
N CYS A 59 -2.07 -6.00 -6.28
CA CYS A 59 -2.65 -6.69 -7.43
C CYS A 59 -3.25 -5.70 -8.45
N GLU A 60 -4.02 -4.71 -7.99
CA GLU A 60 -4.59 -3.67 -8.86
C GLU A 60 -3.50 -2.87 -9.58
N PHE A 61 -2.43 -2.48 -8.88
CA PHE A 61 -1.28 -1.77 -9.42
C PHE A 61 -0.54 -2.60 -10.49
N LEU A 62 -0.40 -3.91 -10.27
CA LEU A 62 0.26 -4.84 -11.19
C LEU A 62 -0.65 -5.36 -12.31
N GLY A 63 -1.95 -5.05 -12.25
CA GLY A 63 -2.95 -5.51 -13.21
C GLY A 63 -3.25 -7.02 -13.14
N TRP A 64 -3.17 -7.62 -11.95
CA TRP A 64 -3.49 -9.03 -11.68
C TRP A 64 -4.98 -9.29 -11.44
#